data_AF-A0A507F7B5-F1
#
_entry.id   AF-A0A507F7B5-F1
#
_cell.length_a   1.000
_cell.length_b   1.000
_cell.length_c   1.000
_cell.angle_alpha   90.00
_cell.angle_beta   90.00
_cell.angle_gamma   90.00
#
_symmetry.space_group_name_H-M   'P 1'
#
loop_
_entity.id
_entity.type
_entity.pdbx_description
1 polymer ?
#
loop_
_entity_poly.entity_id
_entity_poly.type
_entity_poly.pdbx_seq_one_letter_code
_entity_poly.pdbx_strand_id
1 'polypeptide(L)' 'MFSWFPIFFPLKMPVYLSTGSSVELHFWRMCDARKVWYEWTAVPILPASVSTPETALVGGASTIHNVGGRSYWIGL' A
#
# COMPACT_ATOMS: atom_id res chain seq x y z
N MET A 1 8.04 -11.18 24.95
CA MET A 1 6.87 -11.49 24.09
C MET A 1 7.43 -12.05 22.78
N PHE A 2 7.43 -13.38 22.59
CA PHE A 2 8.06 -14.06 21.43
C PHE A 2 7.04 -14.79 20.54
N SER A 3 5.74 -14.56 20.77
CA SER A 3 4.67 -15.29 20.10
C SER A 3 4.18 -14.62 18.81
N TRP A 4 4.61 -13.38 18.52
CA TRP A 4 4.16 -12.62 17.36
C TRP A 4 5.34 -11.93 16.69
N PHE A 5 5.67 -12.39 15.48
CA PHE A 5 6.61 -11.69 14.60
C PHE A 5 5.84 -10.75 13.66
N PRO A 6 6.48 -9.67 13.18
CA PRO A 6 5.87 -8.78 12.20
C PRO A 6 5.50 -9.52 10.91
N ILE A 7 4.36 -9.15 10.33
CA ILE A 7 3.96 -9.57 8.98
C ILE A 7 4.53 -8.59 7.94
N PHE A 8 4.82 -9.10 6.74
CA PHE A 8 5.31 -8.30 5.61
C PHE A 8 4.31 -8.30 4.46
N PHE A 9 3.88 -7.11 4.02
CA PHE A 9 3.05 -6.90 2.84
C PHE A 9 3.91 -6.43 1.66
N PRO A 10 4.24 -7.32 0.69
CA PRO A 10 5.19 -6.99 -0.36
C PRO A 10 4.59 -6.05 -1.41
N LEU A 11 5.46 -5.24 -2.04
CA LEU A 11 5.17 -4.58 -3.29
C LEU A 11 5.79 -5.38 -4.44
N LYS A 12 5.06 -5.55 -5.55
CA LYS A 12 5.54 -6.31 -6.72
C LYS A 12 6.80 -5.70 -7.33
N MET A 13 6.86 -4.38 -7.39
CA MET A 13 8.00 -3.62 -7.88
C MET A 13 8.45 -2.65 -6.79
N PRO A 14 9.76 -2.41 -6.62
CA PRO A 14 10.27 -1.34 -5.78
C PRO A 14 9.73 0.01 -6.23
N VAL A 15 9.56 0.93 -5.28
CA VAL A 15 9.05 2.27 -5.51
C VAL A 15 10.12 3.29 -5.14
N TYR A 16 10.41 4.21 -6.06
CA TYR A 16 11.42 5.25 -5.87
C TYR A 16 10.88 6.38 -4.97
N LEU A 17 11.71 6.83 -4.02
CA LEU A 17 11.39 7.95 -3.12
C LEU A 17 12.48 9.01 -3.23
N SER A 18 12.08 10.25 -3.51
CA SER A 18 12.98 11.40 -3.43
C SER A 18 13.08 11.91 -1.99
N THR A 19 14.17 12.61 -1.66
CA THR A 19 14.28 13.32 -0.38
C THR A 19 13.07 14.23 -0.15
N GLY A 20 12.50 14.21 1.05
CA GLY A 20 11.31 14.99 1.41
C GLY A 20 9.98 14.41 0.92
N SER A 21 9.99 13.29 0.19
CA SER A 21 8.75 12.57 -0.13
C SER A 21 8.23 11.77 1.08
N SER A 22 6.93 11.50 1.05
CA SER A 22 6.21 10.61 1.95
C SER A 22 5.57 9.47 1.13
N VAL A 23 5.12 8.42 1.80
CA VAL A 23 4.36 7.34 1.18
C VAL A 23 2.96 7.31 1.78
N GLU A 24 1.97 7.51 0.94
CA GLU A 24 0.58 7.23 1.28
C GLU A 24 0.28 5.76 1.03
N LEU A 25 -0.21 5.08 2.07
CA LEU A 25 -0.60 3.67 2.00
C LEU A 25 -2.11 3.58 2.03
N HIS A 26 -2.69 2.98 1.00
CA HIS A 26 -4.08 2.59 1.02
C HIS A 26 -4.18 1.10 1.31
N PHE A 27 -4.96 0.76 2.32
CA PHE A 27 -5.24 -0.61 2.73
C PHE A 27 -6.74 -0.82 2.82
N TRP A 28 -7.22 -1.89 2.20
CA TRP A 28 -8.62 -2.30 2.27
C TRP A 28 -8.72 -3.69 2.86
N ARG A 29 -9.57 -3.83 3.87
CA ARG A 29 -10.02 -5.14 4.35
C ARG A 29 -11.32 -5.46 3.64
N MET A 30 -11.28 -6.49 2.82
CA MET A 30 -12.40 -6.92 1.98
C MET A 30 -12.96 -8.24 2.49
N CYS A 31 -14.21 -8.52 2.18
CA CYS A 31 -14.84 -9.80 2.48
C CYS A 31 -15.94 -10.15 1.49
N ASP A 32 -16.24 -11.44 1.41
CA ASP A 32 -17.45 -11.99 0.80
C ASP A 32 -18.03 -13.08 1.72
N ALA A 33 -19.00 -13.85 1.23
CA ALA A 33 -19.66 -14.90 2.01
C ALA A 33 -18.75 -16.08 2.42
N ARG A 34 -17.54 -16.20 1.86
CA ARG A 34 -16.64 -17.36 2.04
C ARG A 34 -15.23 -17.00 2.49
N LYS A 35 -14.79 -15.76 2.30
CA LYS A 35 -13.42 -15.35 2.60
C LYS A 35 -13.29 -13.88 2.98
N VAL A 36 -12.18 -13.58 3.65
CA VAL A 36 -11.67 -12.23 3.96
C VAL A 36 -10.31 -12.07 3.28
N TRP A 37 -9.99 -10.88 2.79
CA TRP A 37 -8.67 -10.61 2.24
C TRP A 37 -8.28 -9.13 2.44
N TYR A 38 -7.02 -8.83 2.16
CA TYR A 38 -6.51 -7.47 2.13
C TYR A 38 -6.09 -7.10 0.72
N GLU A 39 -6.40 -5.87 0.33
CA GLU A 39 -5.86 -5.21 -0.86
C GLU A 39 -5.03 -4.02 -0.39
N TRP A 40 -3.92 -3.73 -1.07
CA TRP A 40 -3.07 -2.59 -0.70
C TRP A 40 -2.34 -1.96 -1.88
N THR A 41 -2.03 -0.68 -1.76
CA THR A 41 -1.13 0.05 -2.66
C THR A 41 -0.34 1.11 -1.90
N ALA A 42 0.86 1.40 -2.39
CA ALA A 42 1.72 2.48 -1.95
C ALA A 42 1.81 3.56 -3.03
N VAL A 43 1.64 4.82 -2.60
CA VAL A 43 1.65 6.01 -3.46
C VAL A 43 2.69 6.99 -2.91
N PRO A 44 3.84 7.15 -3.57
CA PRO A 44 4.80 8.19 -3.20
C PRO A 44 4.25 9.57 -3.53
N ILE A 45 4.33 10.45 -2.55
CA ILE A 45 3.87 11.82 -2.67
C ILE A 45 4.97 12.77 -2.20
N LEU A 46 5.06 13.92 -2.85
CA LEU A 46 5.75 15.08 -2.32
C LEU A 46 4.67 15.95 -1.66
N PRO A 47 4.68 16.11 -0.33
CA PRO A 47 3.71 16.96 0.35
C PRO A 47 3.79 18.40 -0.15
N ALA A 48 2.66 19.10 -0.10
CA ALA A 48 2.61 20.52 -0.42
C ALA A 48 3.65 21.31 0.40
N SER A 49 4.36 22.21 -0.27
CA SER A 49 5.42 23.06 0.28
C SER A 49 5.30 24.47 -0.28
N VAL A 50 6.10 25.41 0.24
CA VAL A 50 6.11 26.81 -0.23
C VAL A 50 6.41 26.92 -1.73
N SER A 51 7.26 26.03 -2.27
CA SER A 51 7.58 25.96 -3.70
C SER A 51 6.60 25.12 -4.53
N THR A 52 5.76 24.32 -3.89
CA THR A 52 4.88 23.35 -4.54
C THR A 52 3.55 23.32 -3.77
N PRO A 53 2.58 24.18 -4.10
CA PRO A 53 1.40 24.41 -3.26
C PRO A 53 0.43 23.22 -3.20
N GLU A 54 0.63 22.19 -4.02
CA GLU A 54 -0.17 20.97 -4.06
C GLU A 54 0.69 19.73 -3.83
N THR A 55 0.08 18.69 -3.26
CA THR A 55 0.71 17.38 -3.14
C THR A 55 0.91 16.79 -4.54
N ALA A 56 2.17 16.51 -4.89
CA ALA A 56 2.53 15.96 -6.19
C ALA A 56 2.90 14.47 -6.09
N LEU A 57 2.65 13.70 -7.14
CA LEU A 57 3.15 12.32 -7.22
C LEU A 57 4.65 12.30 -7.46
N VAL A 58 5.37 11.44 -6.76
CA VAL A 58 6.80 11.20 -6.98
C VAL A 58 6.99 9.86 -7.69
N GLY A 59 7.24 9.90 -9.00
CA GLY A 59 7.31 8.69 -9.80
C GLY A 59 5.93 8.05 -9.98
N GLY A 60 5.85 6.72 -9.83
CA GLY A 60 4.63 5.95 -10.06
C GLY A 60 4.10 5.29 -8.79
N ALA A 61 2.77 5.33 -8.60
CA ALA A 61 2.08 4.51 -7.61
C ALA A 61 2.26 3.01 -7.92
N SER A 62 2.28 2.19 -6.87
CA SER A 62 2.24 0.75 -7.05
C SER A 62 0.87 0.30 -7.58
N THR A 63 0.81 -0.87 -8.22
CA THR A 63 -0.48 -1.48 -8.56
C THR A 63 -1.27 -1.82 -7.29
N ILE A 64 -2.60 -1.89 -7.35
CA ILE A 64 -3.37 -2.50 -6.26
C ILE A 64 -3.02 -3.98 -6.19
N HIS A 65 -2.51 -4.41 -5.03
CA HIS A 65 -2.12 -5.78 -4.75
C HIS A 65 -3.33 -6.58 -4.30
N ASN A 66 -3.35 -7.87 -4.70
CA ASN A 66 -4.33 -8.85 -4.26
C ASN A 66 -5.81 -8.52 -4.55
N VAL A 67 -6.08 -7.79 -5.64
CA VAL A 67 -7.45 -7.46 -6.09
C VAL A 67 -8.35 -8.70 -6.13
N GLY A 68 -9.50 -8.63 -5.45
CA GLY A 68 -10.48 -9.71 -5.33
C GLY A 68 -10.00 -10.90 -4.50
N GLY A 69 -8.91 -10.74 -3.74
CA GLY A 69 -8.27 -11.81 -2.98
C GLY A 69 -7.75 -12.91 -3.90
N ARG A 70 -7.24 -12.55 -5.09
CA ARG A 70 -6.84 -13.50 -6.13
C ARG A 70 -5.54 -14.26 -5.82
N SER A 71 -4.72 -13.72 -4.92
CA SER A 71 -3.41 -14.28 -4.58
C SER A 71 -3.36 -14.77 -3.14
N TYR A 72 -4.09 -14.11 -2.23
CA TYR A 72 -4.16 -14.50 -0.83
C TYR A 72 -5.54 -14.17 -0.23
N TRP A 73 -6.05 -15.07 0.59
CA TRP A 73 -7.27 -14.87 1.37
C TRP A 73 -7.26 -15.75 2.62
N ILE A 74 -8.12 -15.39 3.56
CA ILE A 74 -8.35 -16.08 4.83
C ILE A 74 -9.76 -16.67 4.74
N GLY A 75 -9.88 -18.00 4.83
CA GLY A 75 -11.18 -18.67 4.84
C GLY A 75 -11.97 -18.32 6.09
N LEU A 76 -13.29 -18.20 5.93
CA LEU A 76 -14.25 -18.07 7.03
C LEU A 76 -14.56 -19.44 7.66
#